data_AF-A0A060C001-F1
#
_entry.id   AF-A0A060C001-F1
#
_cell.length_a   1.000
_cell.length_b   1.000
_cell.length_c   1.000
_cell.angle_alpha   90.00
_cell.angle_beta   90.00
_cell.angle_gamma   90.00
#
_symmetry.space_group_name_H-M   'P 1'
#
loop_
_entity.id
_entity.type
_entity.pdbx_description
1 polymer ?
#
loop_
_entity_poly.entity_id
_entity_poly.type
_entity_poly.pdbx_seq_one_letter_code
_entity_poly.pdbx_strand_id
1 'polypeptide(L)'
;MFVGTSMEGRVAAASSFVSDDLVTWRGTGVAASRPSEDRAPVWTGSLWECPQIIELDGRAVLVTSVWDADELHYAAYAVGDLRDGGFVPRAWGRLTYGDSYYAPSFSSTALGCRASCSGCVASPTATRGGWART
;
A
#
# COMPACT_ATOMS: atom_id res chain seq x y z
N MET A 1 3.71 8.09 -9.84
CA MET A 1 2.45 7.73 -9.16
C MET A 1 2.36 6.22 -9.12
N PHE A 2 1.92 5.66 -7.99
CA PHE A 2 1.65 4.23 -7.86
C PHE A 2 0.14 4.00 -7.71
N VAL A 3 -0.37 2.98 -8.39
CA VAL A 3 -1.78 2.60 -8.36
C VAL A 3 -1.89 1.14 -7.96
N GLY A 4 -2.73 0.88 -6.97
CA GLY A 4 -3.05 -0.46 -6.49
C GLY A 4 -3.76 -1.28 -7.57
N THR A 5 -3.32 -2.53 -7.77
CA THR A 5 -3.87 -3.42 -8.80
C THR A 5 -3.88 -4.87 -8.34
N SER A 6 -4.79 -5.66 -8.92
CA SER A 6 -4.77 -7.12 -8.86
C SER A 6 -4.54 -7.66 -10.27
N MET A 7 -3.57 -8.55 -10.44
CA MET A 7 -3.31 -9.22 -11.71
C MET A 7 -3.88 -10.63 -11.63
N GLU A 8 -4.79 -10.95 -12.56
CA GLU A 8 -5.48 -12.25 -12.65
C GLU A 8 -6.18 -12.68 -11.35
N GLY A 9 -6.47 -11.75 -10.43
CA GLY A 9 -7.07 -12.05 -9.12
C GLY A 9 -6.14 -12.80 -8.14
N ARG A 10 -4.84 -12.92 -8.45
CA ARG A 10 -3.90 -13.79 -7.72
C ARG A 10 -2.56 -13.15 -7.39
N VAL A 11 -2.27 -11.98 -7.94
CA VAL A 11 -1.06 -11.22 -7.64
C VAL A 11 -1.46 -9.80 -7.27
N ALA A 12 -1.18 -9.42 -6.02
CA ALA A 12 -1.34 -8.04 -5.58
C ALA A 12 -0.15 -7.21 -6.08
N ALA A 13 -0.40 -6.00 -6.57
CA ALA A 13 0.64 -5.23 -7.22
C ALA A 13 0.43 -3.71 -7.15
N ALA A 14 1.53 -2.97 -7.29
CA ALA A 14 1.54 -1.53 -7.50
C ALA A 14 2.00 -1.22 -8.93
N SER A 15 1.08 -0.75 -9.77
CA SER A 15 1.37 -0.25 -11.12
C SER A 15 1.97 1.16 -11.05
N SER A 16 2.96 1.44 -11.89
CA SER A 16 3.71 2.71 -11.88
C SER A 16 3.40 3.57 -13.09
N PHE A 17 3.22 4.86 -12.84
CA PHE A 17 2.94 5.87 -13.85
C PHE A 17 3.80 7.12 -13.64
N VAL A 18 4.25 7.72 -14.75
CA VAL A 18 5.01 8.97 -14.76
C VAL A 18 4.31 10.01 -15.63
N SER A 19 4.46 11.27 -15.26
CA SER A 19 3.91 12.41 -15.99
C SER A 19 4.82 13.61 -15.84
N ASP A 20 5.01 14.35 -16.92
CA ASP A 20 5.81 15.58 -16.95
C ASP A 20 4.92 16.83 -16.78
N ASP A 21 3.60 16.70 -16.97
CA ASP A 21 2.60 17.80 -17.00
C ASP A 21 1.43 17.61 -16.02
N LEU A 22 1.39 16.48 -15.31
CA LEU A 22 0.31 16.01 -14.43
C LEU A 22 -1.03 15.73 -15.12
N VAL A 23 -1.11 15.88 -16.44
CA VAL A 23 -2.32 15.66 -17.27
C VAL A 23 -2.19 14.37 -18.05
N THR A 24 -1.04 14.18 -18.70
CA THR A 24 -0.72 13.01 -19.52
C THR A 24 0.13 12.05 -18.73
N TRP A 25 -0.34 10.81 -18.56
CA TRP A 25 0.33 9.78 -17.77
C TRP A 25 0.78 8.62 -18.65
N ARG A 26 2.04 8.23 -18.52
CA ARG A 26 2.62 7.06 -19.18
C ARG A 26 2.82 5.94 -18.17
N GLY A 27 2.29 4.76 -18.47
CA GLY A 27 2.54 3.55 -17.68
C GLY A 27 4.00 3.10 -17.86
N THR A 28 4.66 2.81 -16.74
CA THR A 28 6.06 2.33 -16.70
C THR A 28 6.18 0.87 -16.25
N GLY A 29 5.04 0.20 -16.09
CA GLY A 29 4.97 -1.21 -15.69
C GLY A 29 4.62 -1.38 -14.21
N VAL A 30 5.09 -2.47 -13.64
CA VAL A 30 4.80 -2.88 -12.26
C VAL A 30 5.98 -2.50 -11.37
N ALA A 31 5.75 -1.61 -10.40
CA ALA A 31 6.79 -1.21 -9.45
C ALA A 31 7.07 -2.30 -8.43
N ALA A 32 6.03 -2.97 -7.94
CA ALA A 32 6.15 -4.08 -7.01
C ALA A 32 4.95 -5.02 -7.17
N SER A 33 5.16 -6.30 -6.89
CA SER A 33 4.08 -7.28 -6.83
C SER A 33 4.42 -8.40 -5.85
N ARG A 34 3.40 -9.12 -5.42
CA ARG A 34 3.54 -10.34 -4.64
C ARG A 34 2.38 -11.30 -4.88
N PRO A 35 2.65 -12.59 -5.15
CA PRO A 35 1.62 -13.62 -5.25
C PRO A 35 0.79 -13.72 -3.96
N SER A 36 -0.53 -13.93 -4.09
CA SER A 36 -1.42 -14.09 -2.93
C SER A 36 -1.20 -15.42 -2.18
N GLU A 37 -0.53 -16.38 -2.81
CA GLU A 37 -0.09 -17.63 -2.18
C GLU A 37 1.10 -17.44 -1.21
N ASP A 38 1.85 -16.34 -1.35
CA ASP A 38 2.96 -16.02 -0.45
C ASP A 38 2.45 -15.51 0.89
N ARG A 39 2.28 -16.44 1.84
CA ARG A 39 1.71 -16.17 3.17
C ARG A 39 2.75 -15.70 4.21
N ALA A 40 4.03 -16.03 4.03
CA ALA A 40 5.08 -15.76 5.01
C ALA A 40 6.09 -14.69 4.55
N PRO A 41 6.65 -13.86 5.46
CA PRO A 41 6.37 -13.79 6.91
C PRO A 41 5.04 -13.08 7.24
N VAL A 42 4.46 -12.39 6.27
CA VAL A 42 3.13 -11.75 6.35
C VAL A 42 2.43 -12.00 5.03
N TRP A 43 1.12 -12.18 5.05
CA TRP A 43 0.32 -12.29 3.83
C TRP A 43 -0.06 -10.90 3.32
N THR A 44 -0.08 -10.71 1.99
CA THR A 44 -0.31 -9.39 1.38
C THR A 44 -1.51 -9.33 0.44
N GLY A 45 -2.42 -10.32 0.54
CA GLY A 45 -3.67 -10.33 -0.21
C GLY A 45 -3.51 -10.61 -1.70
N SER A 46 -4.61 -10.47 -2.42
CA SER A 46 -4.67 -10.52 -3.90
C SER A 46 -4.79 -9.13 -4.53
N LEU A 47 -5.02 -8.09 -3.72
CA LEU A 47 -5.08 -6.70 -4.12
C LEU A 47 -4.36 -5.81 -3.10
N TRP A 48 -3.68 -4.79 -3.60
CA TRP A 48 -3.10 -3.71 -2.81
C TRP A 48 -3.89 -2.44 -3.02
N GLU A 49 -4.30 -1.82 -1.93
CA GLU A 49 -4.87 -0.48 -1.96
C GLU A 49 -3.90 0.55 -1.40
N CYS A 50 -4.05 1.78 -1.90
CA CYS A 50 -3.24 2.93 -1.51
C CYS A 50 -1.73 2.63 -1.43
N PRO A 51 -1.11 1.95 -2.43
CA PRO A 51 0.31 1.66 -2.34
C PRO A 51 1.12 2.96 -2.39
N GLN A 52 2.05 3.09 -1.47
CA GLN A 52 3.01 4.19 -1.44
C GLN A 52 4.42 3.63 -1.23
N ILE A 53 5.37 4.11 -2.03
CA ILE A 53 6.80 3.84 -1.82
C ILE A 53 7.43 5.14 -1.36
N ILE A 54 8.05 5.10 -0.18
CA ILE A 54 8.70 6.23 0.45
C ILE A 54 10.16 5.90 0.76
N GLU A 55 11.01 6.91 0.84
CA GLU A 55 12.37 6.75 1.34
C GLU A 55 12.44 7.12 2.82
N LEU A 56 12.97 6.21 3.63
CA LEU A 56 13.18 6.34 5.07
C LEU A 56 14.62 5.91 5.39
N ASP A 57 15.42 6.81 5.95
CA ASP A 57 16.81 6.56 6.37
C ASP A 57 17.66 5.84 5.29
N GLY A 58 17.55 6.28 4.04
CA GLY A 58 18.28 5.71 2.90
C GLY A 58 17.75 4.36 2.40
N ARG A 59 16.56 3.95 2.84
CA ARG A 59 15.89 2.72 2.43
C ARG A 59 14.53 3.03 1.82
N ALA A 60 14.17 2.32 0.76
CA ALA A 60 12.81 2.38 0.23
C ALA A 60 11.89 1.49 1.08
N VAL A 61 10.69 2.00 1.38
CA VAL A 61 9.63 1.29 2.09
C VAL A 61 8.35 1.38 1.28
N LEU A 62 7.82 0.23 0.88
CA LEU A 62 6.46 0.10 0.34
C LEU A 62 5.50 -0.05 1.52
N VAL A 63 4.40 0.70 1.51
CA VAL A 63 3.27 0.51 2.43
C VAL A 63 1.99 0.38 1.62
N THR A 64 1.11 -0.53 2.03
CA THR A 64 -0.17 -0.76 1.35
C THR A 64 -1.22 -1.35 2.31
N SER A 65 -2.49 -1.08 2.02
CA SER A 65 -3.62 -1.78 2.65
C SER A 65 -3.88 -3.09 1.91
N VAL A 66 -3.91 -4.20 2.66
CA VAL A 66 -4.10 -5.56 2.14
C VAL A 66 -5.57 -5.86 1.95
N TRP A 67 -5.95 -6.24 0.72
CA TRP A 67 -7.29 -6.64 0.34
C TRP A 67 -7.31 -8.04 -0.28
N ASP A 68 -8.39 -8.78 0.00
CA ASP A 68 -8.71 -10.05 -0.62
C ASP A 68 -10.20 -10.32 -0.49
N ALA A 69 -10.83 -10.92 -1.50
CA ALA A 69 -12.23 -11.35 -1.45
C ALA A 69 -13.23 -10.28 -0.93
N ASP A 70 -13.08 -9.03 -1.38
CA ASP A 70 -13.86 -7.86 -0.95
C ASP A 70 -13.77 -7.53 0.56
N GLU A 71 -12.71 -8.03 1.22
CA GLU A 71 -12.42 -7.76 2.62
C GLU A 71 -11.11 -6.99 2.78
N LEU A 72 -11.16 -5.94 3.59
CA LEU A 72 -9.99 -5.23 4.08
C LEU A 72 -9.42 -5.95 5.31
N HIS A 73 -8.11 -6.23 5.31
CA HIS A 73 -7.47 -6.92 6.42
C HIS A 73 -6.62 -6.00 7.30
N TYR A 74 -5.47 -5.54 6.80
CA TYR A 74 -4.52 -4.74 7.58
C TYR A 74 -3.58 -3.97 6.65
N ALA A 75 -2.79 -3.06 7.20
CA ALA A 75 -1.68 -2.47 6.47
C ALA A 75 -0.43 -3.37 6.56
N ALA A 76 0.22 -3.60 5.42
CA ALA A 76 1.50 -4.28 5.33
C ALA A 76 2.57 -3.32 4.82
N TYR A 77 3.83 -3.66 5.08
CA TYR A 77 4.97 -2.96 4.53
C TYR A 77 6.03 -3.92 4.01
N ALA A 78 6.85 -3.43 3.08
CA ALA A 78 8.11 -4.05 2.71
C ALA A 78 9.24 -3.03 2.82
N VAL A 79 10.39 -3.48 3.31
CA VAL A 79 11.63 -2.70 3.27
C VAL A 79 12.51 -3.26 2.16
N GLY A 80 13.00 -2.40 1.29
CA GLY A 80 13.66 -2.79 0.05
C GLY A 80 14.67 -1.78 -0.46
N ASP A 81 14.80 -1.73 -1.78
CA ASP A 81 15.47 -0.69 -2.57
C ASP A 81 14.55 -0.29 -3.73
N LEU A 82 14.60 0.99 -4.11
CA LEU A 82 14.03 1.47 -5.38
C LEU A 82 15.17 1.57 -6.39
N ARG A 83 15.08 0.85 -7.52
CA ARG A 83 16.08 0.82 -8.59
C ARG A 83 15.39 0.82 -9.95
N ASP A 84 15.80 1.71 -10.83
CA ASP A 84 15.28 1.80 -12.20
C ASP A 84 13.74 1.87 -12.28
N GLY A 85 13.10 2.52 -11.30
CA GLY A 85 11.64 2.63 -11.20
C GLY A 85 10.93 1.39 -10.62
N GLY A 86 11.65 0.31 -10.35
CA GLY A 86 11.16 -0.89 -9.67
C GLY A 86 11.56 -0.96 -8.21
N PHE A 87 10.70 -1.51 -7.37
CA PHE A 87 10.94 -1.73 -5.95
C PHE A 87 11.27 -3.20 -5.69
N VAL A 88 12.42 -3.45 -5.07
CA VAL A 88 12.91 -4.79 -4.74
C VAL A 88 12.75 -5.02 -3.23
N PRO A 89 11.72 -5.76 -2.79
CA PRO A 89 11.51 -6.04 -1.38
C PRO A 89 12.60 -6.97 -0.84
N ARG A 90 13.04 -6.74 0.41
CA ARG A 90 13.97 -7.62 1.14
C ARG A 90 13.37 -8.22 2.40
N ALA A 91 12.48 -7.49 3.04
CA ALA A 91 11.76 -7.95 4.22
C ALA A 91 10.33 -7.43 4.16
N TRP A 92 9.39 -8.26 4.60
CA TRP A 92 7.98 -7.92 4.69
C TRP A 92 7.53 -7.94 6.15
N GLY A 93 6.58 -7.09 6.50
CA GLY A 93 6.00 -7.04 7.83
C GLY A 93 4.57 -6.51 7.83
N ARG A 94 3.85 -6.81 8.91
CA ARG A 94 2.55 -6.23 9.20
C ARG A 94 2.76 -4.91 9.92
N LEU A 95 2.16 -3.83 9.41
CA LEU A 95 2.25 -2.50 10.02
C LEU A 95 1.28 -2.38 11.20
N THR A 96 0.06 -2.90 11.07
CA THR A 96 -1.02 -2.68 12.05
C THR A 96 -1.67 -3.95 12.51
N TYR A 97 -1.90 -4.07 13.82
CA TYR A 97 -2.44 -5.29 14.44
C TYR A 97 -3.88 -5.15 14.95
N GLY A 98 -4.44 -3.94 14.94
CA GLY A 98 -5.86 -3.69 15.25
C GLY A 98 -6.70 -3.51 13.99
N ASP A 99 -8.03 -3.55 14.16
CA ASP A 99 -8.99 -3.72 13.06
C ASP A 99 -9.38 -2.40 12.35
N SER A 100 -8.96 -1.24 12.87
CA SER A 100 -9.46 0.06 12.41
C SER A 100 -8.50 0.85 11.55
N TYR A 101 -7.25 0.41 11.38
CA TYR A 101 -6.22 1.20 10.70
C TYR A 101 -6.14 0.88 9.21
N TYR A 102 -6.45 1.88 8.39
CA TYR A 102 -6.52 1.77 6.94
C TYR A 102 -5.93 2.98 6.21
N ALA A 103 -5.49 2.76 4.97
CA ALA A 103 -5.01 3.76 4.02
C ALA A 103 -3.95 4.71 4.63
N PRO A 104 -2.82 4.17 5.12
CA PRO A 104 -1.73 5.01 5.58
C PRO A 104 -1.26 5.90 4.43
N SER A 105 -1.07 7.17 4.73
CA SER A 105 -0.61 8.17 3.77
C SER A 105 0.60 8.88 4.34
N PHE A 106 1.70 8.86 3.60
CA PHE A 106 2.95 9.45 4.02
C PHE A 106 3.29 10.65 3.14
N SER A 107 3.92 11.64 3.76
CA SER A 107 4.44 12.82 3.07
C SER A 107 5.85 13.15 3.54
N SER A 108 6.71 13.56 2.60
CA SER A 108 8.02 14.08 2.94
C SER A 108 7.91 15.50 3.47
N THR A 109 8.71 15.82 4.48
CA THR A 109 8.86 17.16 5.04
C THR A 109 10.33 17.51 5.19
N ALA A 110 10.65 18.78 5.44
CA ALA A 110 12.02 19.23 5.71
C ALA A 110 12.68 18.54 6.92
N LEU A 111 11.88 17.94 7.82
CA LEU A 111 12.33 17.21 9.01
C LEU A 111 12.37 15.68 8.78
N GLY A 112 12.15 15.22 7.54
CA GLY A 112 12.01 13.81 7.20
C GLY A 112 10.57 13.41 6.88
N CYS A 113 10.32 12.11 6.76
CA CYS A 113 9.01 11.57 6.41
C CYS A 113 8.03 11.62 7.59
N ARG A 114 6.79 12.01 7.33
CA ARG A 114 5.68 11.96 8.29
C ARG A 114 4.62 10.98 7.84
N ALA A 115 4.13 10.20 8.78
CA ALA A 115 2.96 9.34 8.60
C ALA A 115 1.69 10.10 8.97
N SER A 116 0.64 9.94 8.16
CA SER A 116 -0.72 10.36 8.44
C SER A 116 -1.67 9.20 8.14
N CYS A 117 -2.82 9.18 8.79
CA CYS A 117 -3.82 8.12 8.65
C CYS A 117 -5.16 8.79 8.39
N SER A 118 -5.69 8.61 7.19
CA SER A 118 -6.95 9.25 6.81
C SER A 118 -8.17 8.36 7.09
N GLY A 119 -7.99 7.08 7.42
CA GLY A 119 -9.07 6.15 7.76
C GLY A 119 -8.81 5.39 9.05
N CYS A 120 -9.24 5.95 10.19
CA CYS A 120 -9.51 5.17 11.40
C CYS A 120 -10.97 4.71 11.34
N VAL A 121 -11.32 3.87 10.38
CA VAL A 121 -12.69 3.36 10.23
C VAL A 121 -12.58 1.85 10.05
N ALA A 122 -13.04 1.11 11.05
CA ALA A 122 -13.29 -0.32 10.91
C ALA A 122 -14.34 -0.52 9.80
N SER A 123 -14.20 -1.62 9.04
CA SER A 123 -14.97 -2.04 7.86
C SER A 123 -16.40 -1.45 7.69
N PRO A 124 -16.88 -1.24 6.44
CA PRO A 124 -18.16 -0.57 6.14
C PRO A 124 -19.44 -1.28 6.66
N THR A 125 -19.32 -2.37 7.43
CA THR A 125 -20.44 -3.10 8.04
C THR A 125 -21.06 -2.41 9.26
N ALA A 126 -20.51 -1.30 9.76
CA ALA A 126 -21.10 -0.54 10.87
C ALA A 126 -22.34 0.27 10.44
N THR A 127 -23.45 -0.41 10.17
CA THR A 127 -24.75 0.23 9.88
C THR A 127 -25.61 0.27 11.14
N ARG A 128 -25.57 1.42 11.86
CA ARG A 128 -26.75 2.03 12.52
C ARG A 128 -26.42 3.42 13.09
N GLY A 129 -26.87 4.45 12.37
CA GLY A 129 -27.25 5.76 12.91
C GLY A 129 -26.12 6.70 13.34
N GLY A 130 -25.74 7.62 12.45
CA GLY A 130 -24.78 8.70 12.70
C GLY A 130 -23.38 8.40 12.19
N TRP A 131 -22.56 9.44 12.00
CA TRP A 131 -21.18 9.41 11.51
C TRP A 131 -20.41 8.17 12.03
N ALA A 132 -19.59 7.56 11.16
CA ALA A 132 -18.72 6.45 11.54
C ALA A 132 -17.83 6.87 12.72
N ARG A 133 -18.17 6.41 13.93
CA ARG A 133 -17.37 6.68 15.13
C ARG A 133 -16.19 5.70 15.15
N THR A 134 -14.99 6.28 15.25
CA THR A 134 -13.70 5.63 15.55
C THR A 134 -13.74 4.84 16.84
#